data_AF-A0A382JFD5-F1
#
_entry.id   AF-A0A382JFD5-F1
#
_cell.length_a   1.000
_cell.length_b   1.000
_cell.length_c   1.000
_cell.angle_alpha   90.00
_cell.angle_beta   90.00
_cell.angle_gamma   90.00
#
_symmetry.space_group_name_H-M   'P 1'
#
loop_
_entity.id
_entity.type
_entity.pdbx_description
1 polymer ?
#
loop_
_entity_poly.entity_id
_entity_poly.type
_entity_poly.pdbx_seq_one_letter_code
_entity_poly.pdbx_strand_id
1 'polypeptide(L)'
;MFIVLFVVVVGGYLGGCLGRTSVSGDEAVRIARAEIDFVPEETNAELGKKGFPPRAVWGITFWIPAADGEEGFERRTAVEVDADTGEVIAVYVDY
;
A
#
# COMPACT_ATOMS: atom_id res chain seq x y z
N MET A 1 30.48 10.33 8.01
CA MET A 1 30.56 9.71 6.66
C MET A 1 29.16 9.24 6.32
N PHE A 2 28.41 9.99 5.52
CA PHE A 2 27.01 9.69 5.20
C PHE A 2 26.98 8.71 4.01
N ILE A 3 26.55 7.47 4.25
CA ILE A 3 26.31 6.49 3.19
C ILE A 3 24.82 6.58 2.88
N VAL A 4 24.48 7.30 1.80
CA VAL A 4 23.13 7.31 1.26
C VAL A 4 22.97 6.02 0.47
N LEU A 5 22.30 5.02 1.08
CA LEU A 5 22.00 3.76 0.42
C LEU A 5 20.81 3.99 -0.53
N PHE A 6 21.08 3.98 -1.83
CA PHE A 6 20.05 4.02 -2.87
C PHE A 6 19.48 2.60 -2.99
N VAL A 7 18.39 2.29 -2.27
CA VAL A 7 17.68 1.01 -2.44
C VAL A 7 16.60 1.21 -3.50
N VAL A 8 16.86 0.64 -4.68
CA VAL A 8 15.88 0.48 -5.75
C VAL A 8 14.96 -0.67 -5.35
N VAL A 9 13.71 -0.37 -4.99
CA VAL A 9 12.71 -1.41 -4.71
C VAL A 9 11.84 -1.63 -5.95
N VAL A 10 11.95 -2.84 -6.49
CA VAL A 10 11.18 -3.36 -7.61
C VAL A 10 9.81 -3.79 -7.08
N GLY A 11 8.79 -2.95 -7.26
CA GLY A 11 7.41 -3.27 -6.90
C GLY A 11 6.84 -4.36 -7.82
N GLY A 12 6.56 -5.53 -7.24
CA GLY A 12 5.97 -6.68 -7.92
C GLY A 12 4.55 -6.41 -8.42
N TYR A 13 4.37 -6.50 -9.73
CA TYR A 13 3.09 -6.34 -10.43
C TYR A 13 2.29 -7.65 -10.35
N LEU A 14 1.29 -7.75 -9.45
CA LEU A 14 0.31 -8.84 -9.42
C LEU A 14 -1.14 -8.33 -9.59
N GLY A 15 -1.35 -7.46 -10.59
CA GLY A 15 -2.68 -7.02 -11.04
C GLY A 15 -3.43 -8.04 -11.91
N GLY A 16 -3.26 -9.35 -11.71
CA GLY A 16 -3.73 -10.35 -12.67
C GLY A 16 -4.43 -11.55 -12.05
N CYS A 17 -5.71 -11.41 -11.66
CA CYS A 17 -6.73 -12.49 -11.68
C CYS A 17 -8.11 -12.08 -11.13
N LEU A 18 -8.24 -10.94 -10.43
CA LEU A 18 -9.42 -10.66 -9.58
C LEU A 18 -10.55 -9.80 -10.23
N GLY A 19 -10.50 -9.54 -11.53
CA GLY A 19 -11.54 -8.84 -12.27
C GLY A 19 -11.11 -7.45 -12.77
N ARG A 20 -11.81 -6.93 -13.77
CA ARG A 20 -11.56 -5.61 -14.37
C ARG A 20 -12.06 -4.53 -13.40
N THR A 21 -11.21 -4.07 -12.50
CA THR A 21 -11.46 -2.88 -11.67
C THR A 21 -11.31 -1.62 -12.52
N SER A 22 -12.01 -0.53 -12.14
CA SER A 22 -11.84 0.76 -12.84
C SER A 22 -10.55 1.47 -12.42
N VAL A 23 -10.10 1.25 -11.19
CA VAL A 23 -8.82 1.71 -10.64
C VAL A 23 -7.81 0.58 -10.68
N SER A 24 -6.64 0.83 -11.29
CA SER A 24 -5.53 -0.12 -11.30
C SER A 24 -4.79 -0.13 -9.96
N GLY A 25 -4.03 -1.19 -9.69
CA GLY A 25 -3.18 -1.26 -8.49
C GLY A 25 -2.22 -0.08 -8.40
N ASP A 26 -1.56 0.28 -9.51
CA ASP A 26 -0.66 1.44 -9.57
C ASP A 26 -1.37 2.76 -9.23
N GLU A 27 -2.60 2.94 -9.73
CA GLU A 27 -3.39 4.14 -9.42
C GLU A 27 -3.81 4.18 -7.95
N ALA A 28 -4.24 3.04 -7.40
CA ALA A 28 -4.54 2.93 -5.98
C ALA A 28 -3.31 3.22 -5.10
N VAL A 29 -2.12 2.77 -5.50
CA VAL A 29 -0.85 3.10 -4.81
C VAL A 29 -0.58 4.60 -4.88
N ARG A 30 -0.80 5.26 -6.02
CA ARG A 30 -0.63 6.72 -6.14
C ARG A 30 -1.57 7.50 -5.24
N ILE A 31 -2.85 7.12 -5.21
CA ILE A 31 -3.85 7.72 -4.32
C ILE A 31 -3.44 7.52 -2.87
N ALA A 32 -3.13 6.29 -2.48
CA ALA A 32 -2.74 5.94 -1.12
C ALA A 32 -1.42 6.62 -0.68
N ARG A 33 -0.48 6.85 -1.60
CA ARG A 33 0.79 7.53 -1.31
C ARG A 33 0.61 8.98 -0.86
N ALA A 34 -0.49 9.63 -1.28
CA ALA A 34 -0.82 10.99 -0.86
C ALA A 34 -1.29 11.07 0.61
N GLU A 35 -1.71 9.94 1.20
CA GLU A 35 -2.19 9.84 2.57
C GLU A 35 -1.09 9.64 3.61
N ILE A 36 0.16 9.38 3.18
CA ILE A 36 1.29 9.14 4.10
C ILE A 36 2.30 10.30 4.05
N ASP A 37 2.85 10.64 5.21
CA ASP A 37 3.81 11.73 5.41
C ASP A 37 5.28 11.26 5.47
N PHE A 38 5.54 9.97 5.30
CA PHE A 38 6.87 9.36 5.29
C PHE A 38 7.23 8.78 3.92
N VAL A 39 8.50 8.42 3.74
CA VAL A 39 8.96 7.67 2.57
C VAL A 39 9.01 6.20 2.97
N PRO A 40 8.10 5.35 2.44
CA PRO A 40 8.13 3.93 2.75
C PRO A 40 9.32 3.25 2.08
N GLU A 41 9.89 2.26 2.76
CA GLU A 41 10.91 1.39 2.17
C GLU A 41 10.25 0.25 1.39
N GLU A 42 9.12 -0.23 1.90
CA GLU A 42 8.36 -1.33 1.32
C GLU A 42 6.91 -0.92 1.05
N THR A 43 6.35 -1.46 -0.04
CA THR A 43 4.97 -1.20 -0.47
C THR A 43 4.34 -2.48 -0.98
N ASN A 44 3.13 -2.78 -0.51
CA ASN A 44 2.32 -3.88 -0.99
C ASN A 44 0.94 -3.38 -1.41
N ALA A 45 0.39 -3.98 -2.47
CA ALA A 45 -0.93 -3.65 -2.99
C ALA A 45 -1.71 -4.94 -3.25
N GLU A 46 -2.83 -5.09 -2.54
CA GLU A 46 -3.67 -6.29 -2.64
C GLU A 46 -5.11 -5.92 -2.95
N LEU A 47 -5.74 -6.65 -3.88
CA LEU A 47 -7.14 -6.48 -4.20
C LEU A 47 -7.99 -7.47 -3.42
N GLY A 48 -8.94 -6.95 -2.63
CA GLY A 48 -9.88 -7.73 -1.85
C GLY A 48 -11.33 -7.34 -2.10
N LYS A 49 -12.24 -8.01 -1.38
CA LYS A 49 -13.66 -7.63 -1.31
C LYS A 49 -14.04 -7.36 0.14
N LYS A 50 -14.75 -6.25 0.39
CA LYS A 50 -15.16 -5.85 1.75
C LYS A 50 -16.65 -5.48 1.79
N GLY A 51 -17.30 -5.76 2.92
CA GLY A 51 -18.70 -5.35 3.19
C GLY A 51 -19.78 -6.24 2.56
N PHE A 52 -21.04 -5.82 2.72
CA PHE A 52 -22.23 -6.43 2.14
C PHE A 52 -23.20 -5.34 1.63
N PRO A 53 -23.48 -5.25 0.31
CA PRO A 53 -22.94 -6.09 -0.76
C PRO A 53 -21.41 -5.96 -0.91
N PRO A 54 -20.73 -6.99 -1.45
CA PRO A 54 -19.28 -7.00 -1.56
C PRO A 54 -18.80 -5.96 -2.58
N ARG A 55 -17.98 -5.00 -2.14
CA ARG A 55 -17.26 -4.04 -3.00
C ARG A 55 -15.80 -4.40 -3.14
N ALA A 56 -15.22 -4.14 -4.31
CA ALA A 56 -13.79 -4.35 -4.56
C ALA A 56 -12.98 -3.22 -3.92
N VAL A 57 -11.94 -3.57 -3.16
CA VAL A 57 -11.13 -2.62 -2.39
C VAL A 57 -9.66 -2.98 -2.54
N TRP A 58 -8.84 -1.99 -2.87
CA TRP A 58 -7.39 -2.07 -2.81
C TRP A 58 -6.92 -1.81 -1.39
N GLY A 59 -6.25 -2.78 -0.77
CA GLY A 59 -5.49 -2.58 0.45
C GLY A 59 -4.04 -2.29 0.10
N ILE A 60 -3.60 -1.05 0.34
CA ILE A 60 -2.24 -0.59 0.11
C ILE A 60 -1.53 -0.48 1.44
N THR A 61 -0.45 -1.23 1.65
CA THR A 61 0.34 -1.17 2.88
C THR A 61 1.71 -0.58 2.59
N PHE A 62 2.07 0.45 3.34
CA PHE A 62 3.36 1.13 3.32
C PHE A 62 4.06 0.87 4.64
N TRP A 63 5.33 0.46 4.63
CA TRP A 63 6.06 0.30 5.88
C TRP A 63 7.56 0.60 5.76
N ILE A 64 8.14 0.93 6.91
CA ILE A 64 9.59 0.99 7.16
C ILE A 64 9.89 -0.21 8.08
N PRO A 65 10.72 -1.18 7.66
CA PRO A 65 11.13 -2.29 8.52
C PRO A 65 11.88 -1.77 9.76
N ALA A 66 11.85 -2.51 10.86
CA ALA A 66 12.64 -2.15 12.03
C ALA A 66 14.15 -2.20 11.72
N ALA A 67 14.93 -1.32 12.36
CA ALA A 67 16.38 -1.28 12.19
C ALA A 67 17.03 -2.59 12.66
N ASP A 68 18.00 -3.08 11.89
CA ASP A 68 18.97 -4.14 12.23
C ASP A 68 18.44 -5.30 13.10
N GLY A 69 17.65 -6.19 12.48
CA GLY A 69 17.42 -7.55 13.00
C GLY A 69 16.30 -7.69 14.02
N GLU A 70 15.54 -6.63 14.29
CA GLU A 70 14.28 -6.73 15.02
C GLU A 70 13.15 -7.17 14.09
N GLU A 71 12.31 -8.12 14.54
CA GLU A 71 11.09 -8.50 13.83
C GLU A 71 10.05 -7.38 13.99
N GLY A 72 9.61 -6.78 12.88
CA GLY A 72 8.55 -5.78 12.91
C GLY A 72 8.75 -4.64 11.92
N PHE A 73 8.16 -3.49 12.24
CA PHE A 73 8.22 -2.26 11.47
C PHE A 73 8.45 -1.08 12.41
N GLU A 74 9.23 -0.09 11.97
CA GLU A 74 9.33 1.21 12.65
C GLU A 74 8.05 2.02 12.44
N ARG A 75 7.45 1.90 11.25
CA ARG A 75 6.20 2.57 10.91
C ARG A 75 5.47 1.78 9.84
N ARG A 76 4.16 1.62 10.00
CA ARG A 76 3.30 1.03 8.98
C ARG A 76 2.04 1.85 8.80
N THR A 77 1.59 1.99 7.56
CA THR A 77 0.28 2.58 7.26
C THR A 77 -0.40 1.76 6.19
N ALA A 78 -1.60 1.31 6.47
CA ALA A 78 -2.47 0.64 5.52
C ALA A 78 -3.59 1.58 5.08
N VAL A 79 -3.77 1.74 3.78
CA VAL A 79 -4.80 2.58 3.17
C VAL A 79 -5.71 1.68 2.35
N GLU A 80 -7.01 1.81 2.57
CA GLU A 80 -8.03 1.15 1.75
C GLU A 80 -8.59 2.13 0.72
N VAL A 81 -8.54 1.74 -0.55
CA VAL A 81 -9.04 2.54 -1.67
C VAL A 81 -10.13 1.75 -2.41
N ASP A 82 -11.26 2.37 -2.69
CA ASP A 82 -12.31 1.77 -3.51
C ASP A 82 -11.80 1.48 -4.93
N ALA A 83 -11.93 0.23 -5.38
CA ALA A 83 -11.34 -0.20 -6.64
C ALA A 83 -12.13 0.26 -7.88
N ASP A 84 -13.32 0.82 -7.69
CA ASP A 84 -14.14 1.35 -8.77
C ASP A 84 -14.11 2.89 -8.83
N THR A 85 -14.06 3.57 -7.68
CA THR A 85 -14.10 5.05 -7.62
C THR A 85 -12.75 5.72 -7.34
N GLY A 86 -11.82 5.02 -6.69
CA GLY A 86 -10.57 5.61 -6.21
C GLY A 86 -10.72 6.41 -4.91
N GLU A 87 -11.87 6.32 -4.25
CA GLU A 87 -12.10 6.96 -2.96
C GLU A 87 -11.31 6.28 -1.85
N VAL A 88 -10.65 7.06 -0.98
CA VAL A 88 -10.03 6.55 0.23
C VAL A 88 -11.12 6.19 1.24
N ILE A 89 -11.24 4.90 1.54
CA ILE A 89 -12.25 4.35 2.45
C ILE A 89 -11.77 4.44 3.90
N ALA A 90 -10.49 4.12 4.14
CA ALA A 90 -9.91 4.09 5.48
C ALA A 90 -8.39 4.23 5.42
N VAL A 91 -7.83 4.80 6.49
CA VAL A 91 -6.39 4.87 6.75
C VAL A 91 -6.14 4.30 8.14
N TYR A 92 -5.27 3.30 8.23
CA TYR A 92 -4.86 2.65 9.47
C TYR A 92 -3.37 2.90 9.67
N VAL A 93 -3.01 3.56 10.77
CA VAL A 93 -1.62 3.88 11.08
C VAL A 93 -1.18 3.05 12.29
N ASP A 94 -0.10 2.30 12.11
CA ASP A 94 0.52 1.49 13.15
C ASP A 94 1.96 2.01 13.40
N TYR A 95 2.31 2.10 14.67
CA TYR A 95 3.63 2.50 15.19
C TYR A 95 4.22 1.40 16.05
#